data_AF-A0A6P0NCH8-F1
#
_entry.id   AF-A0A6P0NCH8-F1
#
_cell.length_a   1.000
_cell.length_b   1.000
_cell.length_c   1.000
_cell.angle_alpha   90.00
_cell.angle_beta   90.00
_cell.angle_gamma   90.00
#
_symmetry.space_group_name_H-M   'P 1'
#
loop_
_entity.id
_entity.type
_entity.pdbx_description
1 polymer ?
#
loop_
_entity_poly.entity_id
_entity_poly.type
_entity_poly.pdbx_seq_one_letter_code
_entity_poly.pdbx_strand_id
1 'polypeptide(L)'
;MLALLPLITFAVLFLFIYRYNYCWRSSLLWAAITWGVLLTFITEVLSLFKLISWGWIAGIWGLLSLTLIVAYFRTVKPERVTRTEDSQHGNDQISGFLLVLLGGIGFLVAIVGLTAIVAPPNTWDSMTYHMSRVLHWMQHHSVAHYPTHIPRQLYQNPWAEFTIMHFQLL
;
A
#
# COMPACT_ATOMS: atom_id res chain seq x y z
N MET A 1 4.49 13.61 -6.89
CA MET A 1 3.21 13.44 -7.64
C MET A 1 3.03 11.99 -8.13
N LEU A 2 4.11 11.27 -8.46
CA LEU A 2 4.03 9.87 -8.91
C LEU A 2 3.90 8.87 -7.76
N ALA A 3 4.16 9.28 -6.52
CA ALA A 3 3.84 8.54 -5.30
C ALA A 3 2.37 8.08 -5.21
N LEU A 4 1.46 8.65 -6.01
CA LEU A 4 0.07 8.21 -6.09
C LEU A 4 -0.11 6.94 -6.95
N LEU A 5 0.83 6.56 -7.82
CA LEU A 5 0.66 5.41 -8.72
C LEU A 5 0.45 4.08 -7.98
N PRO A 6 1.21 3.75 -6.90
CA PRO A 6 0.92 2.55 -6.12
C PRO A 6 -0.47 2.58 -5.48
N LEU A 7 -0.94 3.76 -5.05
CA LEU A 7 -2.27 3.95 -4.45
C LEU A 7 -3.39 3.81 -5.50
N ILE A 8 -3.18 4.34 -6.71
CA ILE A 8 -4.11 4.17 -7.83
C ILE A 8 -4.21 2.70 -8.20
N THR A 9 -3.07 2.01 -8.30
CA THR A 9 -3.03 0.56 -8.56
C THR A 9 -3.83 -0.21 -7.51
N PHE A 10 -3.64 0.11 -6.22
CA PHE A 10 -4.40 -0.49 -5.13
C PHE A 10 -5.91 -0.24 -5.26
N ALA A 11 -6.32 1.01 -5.53
CA ALA A 11 -7.73 1.37 -5.66
C ALA A 11 -8.40 0.65 -6.84
N VAL A 12 -7.72 0.55 -7.98
CA VAL A 12 -8.25 -0.13 -9.17
C VAL A 12 -8.30 -1.64 -8.95
N LEU A 13 -7.30 -2.25 -8.30
CA LEU A 13 -7.35 -3.66 -7.88
C LEU A 13 -8.55 -3.93 -6.98
N PHE A 14 -8.78 -3.07 -5.99
CA PHE A 14 -9.94 -3.17 -5.11
C PHE A 14 -11.26 -3.12 -5.88
N LEU A 15 -11.43 -2.13 -6.76
CA LEU A 15 -12.65 -2.00 -7.57
C LEU A 15 -12.86 -3.19 -8.50
N PHE A 16 -11.78 -3.68 -9.10
CA PHE A 16 -11.81 -4.84 -9.99
C PHE A 16 -12.23 -6.11 -9.23
N ILE A 17 -11.68 -6.36 -8.05
CA ILE A 17 -12.01 -7.53 -7.22
C ILE A 17 -13.42 -7.42 -6.62
N TYR A 18 -13.80 -6.22 -6.18
CA TYR A 18 -15.12 -5.96 -5.59
C TYR A 18 -16.26 -6.28 -6.55
N ARG A 19 -16.04 -6.08 -7.86
CA ARG A 19 -17.00 -6.46 -8.90
C ARG A 19 -17.34 -7.96 -8.89
N TYR A 20 -16.38 -8.84 -8.59
CA TYR A 20 -16.58 -10.29 -8.66
C TYR A 20 -17.02 -10.88 -7.32
N ASN A 21 -16.53 -10.35 -6.21
CA ASN A 21 -16.80 -10.90 -4.87
C ASN A 21 -18.01 -10.27 -4.17
N TYR A 22 -18.48 -9.08 -4.59
CA TYR A 22 -19.57 -8.28 -3.99
C TYR A 22 -19.47 -7.97 -2.48
N CYS A 23 -18.46 -8.50 -1.78
CA CYS A 23 -18.15 -8.22 -0.39
C CYS A 23 -16.94 -7.28 -0.31
N TRP A 24 -17.15 -6.04 0.16
CA TRP A 24 -16.10 -5.02 0.20
C TRP A 24 -14.96 -5.41 1.13
N ARG A 25 -15.26 -6.07 2.27
CA ARG A 25 -14.25 -6.51 3.25
C ARG A 25 -13.29 -7.53 2.63
N SER A 26 -13.83 -8.57 2.01
CA SER A 26 -13.03 -9.60 1.33
C SER A 26 -12.22 -9.00 0.19
N SER A 27 -12.84 -8.11 -0.59
CA SER A 27 -12.19 -7.46 -1.73
C SER A 27 -11.02 -6.55 -1.31
N LEU A 28 -11.16 -5.85 -0.18
CA LEU A 28 -10.09 -5.04 0.39
C LEU A 28 -8.89 -5.90 0.81
N LEU A 29 -9.15 -7.03 1.47
CA LEU A 29 -8.08 -7.96 1.89
C LEU A 29 -7.36 -8.57 0.68
N TRP A 30 -8.11 -9.04 -0.33
CA TRP A 30 -7.51 -9.57 -1.55
C TRP A 30 -6.70 -8.52 -2.31
N ALA A 31 -7.19 -7.28 -2.39
CA ALA A 31 -6.44 -6.18 -2.98
C ALA A 31 -5.14 -5.89 -2.22
N ALA A 32 -5.19 -5.87 -0.88
CA ALA A 32 -4.01 -5.65 -0.03
C ALA A 32 -2.96 -6.75 -0.17
N ILE A 33 -3.38 -8.02 -0.18
CA ILE A 33 -2.49 -9.16 -0.38
C ILE A 33 -1.84 -9.07 -1.76
N THR A 34 -2.65 -8.89 -2.81
CA THR A 34 -2.16 -8.81 -4.20
C THR A 34 -1.19 -7.64 -4.38
N TRP A 35 -1.54 -6.48 -3.83
CA TRP A 35 -0.69 -5.29 -3.89
C TRP A 35 0.63 -5.48 -3.15
N GLY A 36 0.61 -6.10 -1.96
CA GLY A 36 1.82 -6.40 -1.20
C GLY A 36 2.73 -7.41 -1.88
N VAL A 37 2.16 -8.46 -2.50
CA VAL A 37 2.91 -9.43 -3.31
C VAL A 37 3.52 -8.76 -4.54
N LEU A 38 2.77 -7.92 -5.25
CA LEU A 38 3.28 -7.17 -6.40
C LEU A 38 4.44 -6.27 -5.99
N LEU A 39 4.32 -5.53 -4.89
CA LEU A 39 5.38 -4.66 -4.38
C LEU A 39 6.65 -5.45 -4.09
N THR A 40 6.55 -6.58 -3.36
CA THR A 40 7.70 -7.46 -3.09
C THR A 40 8.30 -8.01 -4.38
N PHE A 41 7.47 -8.49 -5.30
CA PHE A 41 7.93 -9.04 -6.58
C PHE A 41 8.70 -8.01 -7.41
N ILE A 42 8.15 -6.79 -7.56
CA ILE A 42 8.80 -5.68 -8.27
C ILE A 42 10.16 -5.35 -7.61
N THR A 43 10.18 -5.27 -6.29
CA THR A 43 11.38 -4.95 -5.51
C THR A 43 12.49 -5.96 -5.76
N GLU A 44 12.20 -7.25 -5.60
CA GLU A 44 13.17 -8.33 -5.74
C GLU A 44 13.66 -8.45 -7.18
N VAL A 45 12.76 -8.39 -8.17
CA VAL A 45 13.14 -8.46 -9.59
C VAL A 45 14.04 -7.29 -9.97
N LEU A 46 13.71 -6.05 -9.61
CA LEU A 46 14.57 -4.90 -9.89
C LEU A 46 15.91 -5.00 -9.13
N SER A 47 15.89 -5.50 -7.89
CA SER A 47 17.09 -5.71 -7.09
C SER A 47 18.10 -6.64 -7.75
N LEU A 48 17.62 -7.75 -8.34
CA LEU A 48 18.47 -8.74 -9.01
C LEU A 48 19.33 -8.11 -10.12
N PHE A 49 18.80 -7.11 -10.82
CA PHE A 49 19.47 -6.42 -11.91
C PHE A 49 20.09 -5.07 -11.49
N LYS A 50 20.04 -4.73 -10.21
CA LYS A 50 20.43 -3.43 -9.67
C LYS A 50 19.73 -2.24 -10.36
N LEU A 51 18.42 -2.38 -10.59
CA LEU A 51 17.60 -1.42 -11.32
C LEU A 51 16.63 -0.64 -10.43
N ILE A 52 16.75 -0.74 -9.09
CA ILE A 52 15.91 0.02 -8.16
C ILE A 52 16.22 1.51 -8.31
N SER A 53 15.42 2.21 -9.09
CA SER A 53 15.57 3.63 -9.39
C SER A 53 14.20 4.25 -9.67
N TRP A 54 14.13 5.57 -9.57
CA TRP A 54 12.91 6.33 -9.85
C TRP A 54 12.26 5.93 -11.19
N GLY A 55 13.06 5.81 -12.27
CA GLY A 55 12.55 5.57 -13.62
C GLY A 55 11.87 4.20 -13.78
N TRP A 56 12.51 3.13 -13.30
CA TRP A 56 11.94 1.78 -13.39
C TRP A 56 10.72 1.61 -12.49
N ILE A 57 10.76 2.14 -11.26
CA ILE A 57 9.63 2.07 -10.34
C ILE A 57 8.44 2.87 -10.89
N ALA A 58 8.67 4.10 -11.36
CA ALA A 58 7.62 4.93 -11.97
C ALA A 58 7.03 4.26 -13.22
N GLY A 59 7.89 3.71 -14.08
CA GLY A 59 7.46 3.01 -15.30
C GLY A 59 6.61 1.78 -15.02
N ILE A 60 7.01 0.93 -14.05
CA ILE A 60 6.27 -0.27 -13.69
C ILE A 60 4.93 0.07 -13.07
N TRP A 61 4.88 0.96 -12.07
CA TRP A 61 3.60 1.34 -11.47
C TRP A 61 2.69 2.09 -12.44
N GLY A 62 3.26 2.90 -13.33
CA GLY A 62 2.53 3.58 -14.40
C GLY A 62 1.90 2.58 -15.38
N LEU A 63 2.66 1.59 -15.82
CA LEU A 63 2.19 0.53 -16.71
C LEU A 63 1.13 -0.35 -16.05
N LEU A 64 1.33 -0.74 -14.79
CA LEU A 64 0.36 -1.52 -14.02
C LEU A 64 -0.94 -0.74 -13.83
N SER A 65 -0.86 0.52 -13.40
CA SER A 65 -2.02 1.39 -13.25
C SER A 65 -2.78 1.51 -14.56
N LEU A 66 -2.09 1.82 -15.66
CA LEU A 66 -2.70 1.97 -16.98
C LEU A 66 -3.36 0.67 -17.45
N THR A 67 -2.66 -0.47 -17.34
CA THR A 67 -3.17 -1.77 -17.77
C THR A 67 -4.42 -2.15 -17.01
N LEU A 68 -4.42 -1.99 -15.68
CA LEU A 68 -5.57 -2.29 -14.84
C LEU A 68 -6.74 -1.35 -15.11
N ILE A 69 -6.49 -0.05 -15.30
CA ILE A 69 -7.52 0.93 -15.65
C ILE A 69 -8.17 0.57 -17.00
N VAL A 70 -7.35 0.28 -18.01
CA VAL A 70 -7.84 -0.12 -19.34
C VAL A 70 -8.62 -1.44 -19.26
N ALA A 71 -8.11 -2.43 -18.53
CA ALA A 71 -8.81 -3.70 -18.33
C ALA A 71 -10.14 -3.50 -17.61
N TYR A 72 -10.18 -2.65 -16.59
CA TYR A 72 -11.40 -2.27 -15.88
C TYR A 72 -12.42 -1.68 -16.86
N PHE A 73 -12.07 -0.64 -17.61
CA PHE A 73 -13.02 -0.01 -18.54
C PHE A 73 -13.43 -0.89 -19.73
N ARG A 74 -12.58 -1.82 -20.19
CA ARG A 74 -12.93 -2.76 -21.26
C ARG A 74 -13.87 -3.88 -20.82
N THR A 75 -13.78 -4.28 -19.55
CA THR A 75 -14.62 -5.35 -18.98
C THR A 75 -15.91 -4.81 -18.37
N VAL A 76 -15.93 -3.53 -18.01
CA VAL A 76 -17.15 -2.81 -17.60
C VAL A 76 -17.98 -2.50 -18.85
N LYS A 77 -18.92 -3.38 -19.18
CA LYS A 77 -20.08 -2.98 -20.01
C LYS A 77 -20.93 -2.01 -19.19
N PRO A 78 -21.51 -0.95 -19.79
CA PRO A 78 -22.54 -0.13 -19.16
C PRO A 78 -23.81 -0.98 -19.04
N GLU A 79 -23.82 -1.90 -18.10
CA GLU A 79 -24.97 -2.73 -17.83
C GLU A 79 -25.86 -1.98 -16.85
N ARG A 80 -27.12 -1.79 -17.27
CA ARG A 80 -28.19 -1.15 -16.53
C ARG A 80 -28.23 -1.81 -15.16
N VAL A 81 -28.00 -1.02 -14.11
CA VAL A 81 -28.07 -1.49 -12.73
C VAL A 81 -29.50 -1.91 -12.42
N THR A 82 -29.91 -3.11 -12.83
CA THR A 82 -31.02 -3.82 -12.19
C THR A 82 -30.47 -4.35 -10.90
N ARG A 83 -30.44 -3.46 -9.91
CA ARG A 83 -30.14 -3.77 -8.52
C ARG A 83 -31.24 -4.67 -7.99
N THR A 84 -31.08 -5.96 -8.13
CA THR A 84 -31.83 -6.94 -7.36
C THR A 84 -30.82 -7.75 -6.59
N GLU A 85 -30.54 -7.30 -5.38
CA GLU A 85 -30.23 -8.15 -4.24
C GLU A 85 -30.20 -7.29 -2.99
N ASP A 86 -31.37 -7.28 -2.35
CA ASP A 86 -31.51 -7.72 -0.96
C ASP A 86 -30.43 -7.22 0.00
N SER A 87 -30.38 -5.90 0.15
CA SER A 87 -29.85 -5.33 1.38
C SER A 87 -30.93 -5.45 2.44
N GLN A 88 -31.10 -6.64 3.01
CA GLN A 88 -31.53 -6.77 4.40
C GLN A 88 -30.44 -6.16 5.30
N HIS A 89 -30.22 -4.84 5.16
CA HIS A 89 -29.68 -4.06 6.25
C HIS A 89 -30.84 -3.94 7.24
N GLY A 90 -30.91 -4.92 8.14
CA GLY A 90 -31.49 -4.67 9.45
C GLY A 90 -30.93 -3.35 9.94
N ASN A 91 -31.80 -2.45 10.35
CA ASN A 91 -31.46 -1.20 11.01
C ASN A 91 -30.87 -1.55 12.38
N ASP A 92 -29.70 -2.19 12.38
CA ASP A 92 -28.96 -2.53 13.58
C ASP A 92 -28.40 -1.22 14.11
N GLN A 93 -29.16 -0.61 15.01
CA GLN A 93 -28.74 0.59 15.69
C GLN A 93 -27.41 0.29 16.40
N ILE A 94 -26.37 1.01 16.00
CA ILE A 94 -25.05 0.91 16.63
C ILE A 94 -25.24 1.30 18.10
N SER A 95 -24.99 0.36 19.01
CA SER A 95 -25.09 0.60 20.45
C SER A 95 -24.26 1.82 20.86
N GLY A 96 -24.75 2.61 21.83
CA GLY A 96 -24.02 3.77 22.37
C GLY A 96 -22.60 3.42 22.84
N PHE A 97 -22.40 2.20 23.34
CA PHE A 97 -21.07 1.69 23.68
C PHE A 97 -20.14 1.58 22.45
N LEU A 98 -20.64 1.07 21.33
CA LEU A 98 -19.89 0.97 20.07
C LEU A 98 -19.57 2.36 19.50
N LEU A 99 -20.49 3.32 19.65
CA LEU A 99 -20.22 4.72 19.26
C LEU A 99 -19.08 5.34 20.07
N VAL A 100 -19.02 5.08 21.38
CA VAL A 100 -17.90 5.54 22.23
C VAL A 100 -16.59 4.88 21.80
N LEU A 101 -16.58 3.58 21.52
CA LEU A 101 -15.38 2.88 21.02
C LEU A 101 -14.93 3.43 19.66
N LEU A 102 -15.86 3.65 18.73
CA LEU A 102 -15.57 4.28 17.43
C LEU A 102 -15.03 5.70 17.59
N GLY A 103 -15.59 6.48 18.52
CA GLY A 103 -15.09 7.80 18.89
C GLY A 103 -13.65 7.74 19.41
N GLY A 104 -13.34 6.78 20.27
CA GLY A 104 -11.98 6.54 20.77
C GLY A 104 -10.99 6.18 19.65
N ILE A 105 -11.39 5.30 18.73
CA ILE A 105 -10.58 4.96 17.54
C ILE A 105 -10.35 6.21 16.69
N GLY A 106 -11.42 6.99 16.42
CA GLY A 106 -11.33 8.22 15.64
C GLY A 106 -10.39 9.25 16.27
N PHE A 107 -10.46 9.40 17.60
CA PHE A 107 -9.56 10.27 18.35
C PHE A 107 -8.09 9.82 18.26
N LEU A 108 -7.82 8.51 18.41
CA LEU A 108 -6.47 7.97 18.24
C LEU A 108 -5.94 8.22 16.82
N VAL A 109 -6.75 7.96 15.80
CA VAL A 109 -6.38 8.24 14.39
C VAL A 109 -6.09 9.72 14.19
N ALA A 110 -6.90 10.61 14.76
CA ALA A 110 -6.72 12.05 14.64
C ALA A 110 -5.41 12.53 15.29
N ILE A 111 -5.11 12.08 16.53
CA ILE A 111 -3.87 12.45 17.21
C ILE A 111 -2.66 11.88 16.49
N VAL A 112 -2.66 10.58 16.16
CA VAL A 112 -1.55 9.96 15.45
C VAL A 112 -1.35 10.59 14.08
N GLY A 113 -2.43 10.86 13.34
CA GLY A 113 -2.38 11.56 12.06
C GLY A 113 -1.81 12.97 12.18
N LEU A 114 -2.23 13.72 13.20
CA LEU A 114 -1.67 15.04 13.49
C LEU A 114 -0.16 14.95 13.78
N THR A 115 0.27 13.99 14.61
CA THR A 115 1.70 13.80 14.88
C THR A 115 2.50 13.47 13.63
N ALA A 116 1.95 12.67 12.71
CA ALA A 116 2.60 12.31 11.46
C ALA A 116 2.72 13.49 10.47
N ILE A 117 1.81 14.47 10.54
CA ILE A 117 1.87 15.70 9.72
C ILE A 117 2.86 16.70 10.32
N VAL A 118 2.86 16.85 11.65
CA VAL A 118 3.61 17.92 12.34
C VAL A 118 5.05 17.51 12.64
N ALA A 119 5.32 16.23 12.89
CA ALA A 119 6.63 15.74 13.29
C ALA A 119 7.14 14.66 12.33
N PRO A 120 8.40 14.72 11.88
CA PRO A 120 9.01 13.64 11.14
C PRO A 120 9.17 12.39 12.04
N PRO A 121 9.23 11.17 11.47
CA PRO A 121 9.47 9.95 12.24
C PRO A 121 10.79 10.04 13.02
N ASN A 122 10.69 10.09 14.35
CA ASN A 122 11.82 10.23 15.26
C ASN A 122 11.96 9.06 16.24
N THR A 123 11.29 7.94 15.94
CA THR A 123 11.45 6.72 16.73
C THR A 123 12.86 6.16 16.56
N TRP A 124 13.40 5.58 17.63
CA TRP A 124 14.79 5.14 17.66
C TRP A 124 15.10 4.09 16.60
N ASP A 125 14.19 3.14 16.38
CA ASP A 125 14.26 2.15 15.30
C ASP A 125 14.28 2.79 13.90
N SER A 126 13.41 3.76 13.65
CA SER A 126 13.33 4.49 12.38
C SER A 126 14.65 5.17 12.05
N MET A 127 15.21 5.90 13.02
CA MET A 127 16.46 6.65 12.85
C MET A 127 17.69 5.77 12.69
N THR A 128 17.67 4.56 13.25
CA THR A 128 18.88 3.76 13.35
C THR A 128 18.97 2.64 12.33
N TYR A 129 17.84 2.10 11.88
CA TYR A 129 17.86 1.01 10.91
C TYR A 129 16.85 1.11 9.77
N HIS A 130 15.61 1.55 9.98
CA HIS A 130 14.64 1.54 8.87
C HIS A 130 15.06 2.54 7.79
N MET A 131 15.26 3.81 8.17
CA MET A 131 15.53 4.88 7.21
C MET A 131 16.92 4.79 6.61
N SER A 132 17.92 4.41 7.41
CA SER A 132 19.29 4.19 6.92
C SER A 132 19.36 3.06 5.90
N ARG A 133 18.62 1.96 6.13
CA ARG A 133 18.54 0.84 5.21
C ARG A 133 17.87 1.20 3.89
N VAL A 134 16.75 1.92 3.93
CA VAL A 134 16.09 2.42 2.72
C VAL A 134 17.06 3.23 1.86
N LEU A 135 17.80 4.17 2.48
CA LEU A 135 18.78 4.98 1.75
C LEU A 135 19.93 4.15 1.16
N HIS A 136 20.45 3.17 1.89
CA HIS A 136 21.47 2.26 1.36
C HIS A 136 20.97 1.49 0.14
N TRP A 137 19.74 0.97 0.18
CA TRP A 137 19.16 0.27 -0.96
C TRP A 137 18.94 1.17 -2.18
N MET A 138 18.48 2.40 -1.96
CA MET A 138 18.32 3.40 -3.01
C MET A 138 19.67 3.73 -3.66
N GLN A 139 20.73 3.91 -2.87
CA GLN A 139 22.08 4.20 -3.37
C GLN A 139 22.72 3.02 -4.09
N HIS A 140 22.49 1.80 -3.61
CA HIS A 140 23.05 0.59 -4.22
C HIS A 140 22.19 0.04 -5.37
N HIS A 141 21.01 0.62 -5.59
CA HIS A 141 19.99 0.15 -6.53
C HIS A 141 19.56 -1.31 -6.28
N SER A 142 19.72 -1.83 -5.07
CA SER A 142 19.49 -3.24 -4.72
C SER A 142 19.15 -3.39 -3.24
N VAL A 143 18.30 -4.37 -2.90
CA VAL A 143 17.97 -4.73 -1.51
C VAL A 143 18.91 -5.78 -0.91
N ALA A 144 19.99 -6.14 -1.61
CA ALA A 144 21.00 -7.06 -1.11
C ALA A 144 21.66 -6.53 0.19
N HIS A 145 22.17 -7.46 1.00
CA HIS A 145 22.96 -7.10 2.18
C HIS A 145 24.16 -6.24 1.81
N TYR A 146 24.49 -5.31 2.70
CA TYR A 146 25.59 -4.38 2.55
C TYR A 146 26.43 -4.31 3.83
N PRO A 147 27.72 -3.90 3.75
CA PRO A 147 28.56 -3.76 4.92
C PRO A 147 28.01 -2.70 5.88
N THR A 148 27.73 -3.08 7.13
CA THR A 148 27.24 -2.16 8.16
C THR A 148 27.65 -2.64 9.55
N HIS A 149 27.93 -1.70 10.46
CA HIS A 149 28.18 -1.98 11.88
C HIS A 149 26.89 -2.15 12.69
N ILE A 150 25.72 -2.07 12.02
CA ILE A 150 24.39 -2.16 12.62
C ILE A 150 23.69 -3.42 12.05
N PRO A 151 23.90 -4.62 12.63
CA PRO A 151 23.39 -5.88 12.06
C PRO A 151 21.87 -5.92 11.88
N ARG A 152 21.11 -5.21 12.72
CA ARG A 152 19.65 -5.09 12.60
C ARG A 152 19.18 -4.51 11.27
N GLN A 153 20.04 -3.82 10.52
CA GLN A 153 19.74 -3.37 9.16
C GLN A 153 19.67 -4.53 8.16
N LEU A 154 20.24 -5.68 8.47
CA LEU A 154 20.32 -6.83 7.57
C LEU A 154 19.24 -7.87 7.86
N TYR A 155 18.99 -8.21 9.13
CA TYR A 155 18.14 -9.35 9.48
C TYR A 155 16.69 -9.00 9.84
N GLN A 156 16.35 -7.74 10.15
CA GLN A 156 14.96 -7.39 10.48
C GLN A 156 14.10 -7.40 9.20
N ASN A 157 12.84 -7.82 9.34
CA ASN A 157 11.90 -7.97 8.22
C ASN A 157 11.80 -6.69 7.37
N PRO A 158 11.95 -6.76 6.03
CA PRO A 158 12.18 -5.59 5.17
C PRO A 158 10.93 -4.96 4.55
N TRP A 159 9.74 -5.56 4.72
CA TRP A 159 8.59 -5.24 3.87
C TRP A 159 8.10 -3.80 4.03
N ALA A 160 8.15 -3.24 5.24
CA ALA A 160 7.80 -1.85 5.48
C ALA A 160 8.77 -0.91 4.74
N GLU A 161 10.06 -1.22 4.78
CA GLU A 161 11.12 -0.47 4.10
C GLU A 161 11.02 -0.58 2.58
N PHE A 162 10.59 -1.72 2.02
CA PHE A 162 10.28 -1.80 0.59
C PHE A 162 9.20 -0.80 0.22
N THR A 163 8.13 -0.71 1.01
CA THR A 163 7.05 0.25 0.79
C THR A 163 7.59 1.68 0.88
N ILE A 164 8.30 2.03 1.96
CA ILE A 164 8.89 3.36 2.14
C ILE A 164 9.81 3.72 0.96
N MET A 165 10.67 2.80 0.53
CA MET A 165 11.58 3.00 -0.60
C MET A 165 10.84 3.32 -1.90
N HIS A 166 9.75 2.62 -2.20
CA HIS A 166 8.94 2.88 -3.40
C HIS A 166 8.30 4.27 -3.34
N PHE A 167 7.80 4.69 -2.18
CA PHE A 167 7.23 6.03 -2.00
C PHE A 167 8.29 7.14 -2.00
N GLN A 168 9.49 6.89 -1.47
CA GLN A 168 10.58 7.88 -1.49
C GLN A 168 11.17 8.08 -2.90
N LEU A 169 11.14 7.02 -3.72
CA LEU A 169 11.57 7.07 -5.11
C LEU A 169 10.48 7.60 -6.07
N LEU A 170 9.32 8.09 -5.63
CA LEU A 170 8.19 8.51 -6.49
C LEU A 170 7.56 9.86 -6.08
#